data_AF-A0A8T5TA81-F1
#
_entry.id   AF-A0A8T5TA81-F1
#
_cell.length_a   1.000
_cell.length_b   1.000
_cell.length_c   1.000
_cell.angle_alpha   90.00
_cell.angle_beta   90.00
_cell.angle_gamma   90.00
#
_symmetry.space_group_name_H-M   'P 1'
#
loop_
_entity.id
_entity.type
_entity.pdbx_description
1 polymer ?
#
loop_
_entity_poly.entity_id
_entity_poly.type
_entity_poly.pdbx_seq_one_letter_code
_entity_poly.pdbx_strand_id
1 'polypeptide(L)'
;MTVIIPKEAYYTIVAASVRFANQRIPKDDWLEVSGIFIGKNEGDDVIVTEAYPIMHQELDRDAVIDQYKWSDEDYEALYIIDEEAFSKGEFTVGWWHSHPGFKVMMSHIDIKTTLSFQTNNPLAISLVFNPDRLIRQIELPDRKGDPVIQLEQDPGFKIFRLDDISKGIVASYSPANFKILGFETMEQLIAQTQKFIIDIANFFPKENLLGTYERFISERINELNSMLLGTEEYLRTLIRKGESKRVKEVLQNQVRSIRQYVAETFIKIENIKEFTNYLEYKERSVIIPRVDEILSSWDETISSLNDKLTEFAKKY
;
A
#
# COMPACT_ATOMS: atom_id res chain seq x y z
N MET A 1 -27.06 4.78 8.30
CA MET A 1 -25.84 4.87 7.50
C MET A 1 -24.86 3.77 7.87
N THR A 2 -24.42 3.04 6.86
CA THR A 2 -23.24 2.20 6.83
C THR A 2 -22.33 2.71 5.71
N VAL A 3 -21.02 2.73 5.94
CA VAL A 3 -20.02 3.04 4.92
C VAL A 3 -19.49 1.74 4.33
N ILE A 4 -19.68 1.53 3.03
CA ILE A 4 -19.26 0.33 2.32
C ILE A 4 -17.98 0.65 1.56
N ILE A 5 -16.89 -0.05 1.87
CA ILE A 5 -15.55 0.23 1.31
C ILE A 5 -15.02 -1.04 0.65
N PRO A 6 -14.61 -1.02 -0.63
CA PRO A 6 -13.97 -2.16 -1.27
C PRO A 6 -12.58 -2.39 -0.70
N LYS A 7 -12.10 -3.64 -0.82
CA LYS A 7 -10.80 -4.06 -0.30
C LYS A 7 -9.67 -3.18 -0.82
N GLU A 8 -9.73 -2.82 -2.09
CA GLU A 8 -8.72 -2.04 -2.82
C GLU A 8 -8.63 -0.61 -2.29
N ALA A 9 -9.78 0.04 -2.05
CA ALA A 9 -9.83 1.36 -1.43
C ALA A 9 -9.29 1.31 0.02
N TYR A 10 -9.66 0.28 0.78
CA TYR A 10 -9.12 0.09 2.13
C TYR A 10 -7.60 -0.14 2.13
N TYR A 11 -7.09 -0.99 1.23
CA TYR A 11 -5.66 -1.26 1.09
C TYR A 11 -4.88 -0.03 0.65
N THR A 12 -5.49 0.87 -0.12
CA THR A 12 -4.89 2.16 -0.47
C THR A 12 -4.61 3.00 0.78
N ILE A 13 -5.57 3.11 1.70
CA ILE A 13 -5.38 3.82 2.99
C ILE A 13 -4.24 3.19 3.78
N VAL A 14 -4.26 1.86 3.89
CA VAL A 14 -3.27 1.10 4.69
C VAL A 14 -1.87 1.27 4.10
N ALA A 15 -1.71 1.07 2.80
CA ALA A 15 -0.43 1.13 2.12
C ALA A 15 0.19 2.52 2.18
N ALA A 16 -0.60 3.55 1.85
CA ALA A 16 -0.16 4.94 1.90
C ALA A 16 0.25 5.32 3.34
N SER A 17 -0.55 4.96 4.35
CA SER A 17 -0.22 5.24 5.75
C SER A 17 1.06 4.53 6.21
N VAL A 18 1.21 3.24 5.89
CA VAL A 18 2.38 2.45 6.31
C VAL A 18 3.65 2.87 5.59
N ARG A 19 3.58 3.37 4.35
CA ARG A 19 4.74 3.92 3.65
C ARG A 19 5.43 5.01 4.46
N PHE A 20 4.66 5.93 5.05
CA PHE A 20 5.17 7.08 5.81
C PHE A 20 5.27 6.85 7.32
N ALA A 21 4.65 5.78 7.85
CA ALA A 21 4.76 5.35 9.24
C ALA A 21 5.34 3.92 9.37
N ASN A 22 6.30 3.61 8.49
CA ASN A 22 6.96 2.31 8.48
C ASN A 22 7.74 2.11 9.79
N GLN A 23 7.68 0.92 10.39
CA GLN A 23 8.41 0.61 11.64
C GLN A 23 9.94 0.72 11.51
N ARG A 24 10.47 0.78 10.28
CA ARG A 24 11.89 1.05 10.00
C ARG A 24 12.26 2.54 10.07
N ILE A 25 11.28 3.42 10.02
CA ILE A 25 11.44 4.86 10.21
C ILE A 25 11.38 5.13 11.73
N PRO A 26 12.28 5.96 12.31
CA PRO A 26 12.16 6.39 13.69
C PRO A 26 10.75 6.91 13.98
N LYS A 27 10.16 6.52 15.10
CA LYS A 27 8.76 6.87 15.41
C LYS A 27 8.50 8.38 15.43
N ASP A 28 9.49 9.17 15.85
CA ASP A 28 9.41 10.64 15.89
C ASP A 28 9.47 11.27 14.49
N ASP A 29 9.78 10.48 13.45
CA ASP A 29 9.81 10.90 12.04
C ASP A 29 8.64 10.29 11.23
N TRP A 30 7.66 9.66 11.90
CA TRP A 30 6.42 9.21 11.26
C TRP A 30 5.57 10.41 10.86
N LEU A 31 4.96 10.32 9.68
CA LEU A 31 4.19 11.42 9.09
C LEU A 31 2.75 10.98 8.84
N GLU A 32 1.79 11.88 9.10
CA GLU A 32 0.41 11.67 8.70
C GLU A 32 0.30 11.74 7.16
N VAL A 33 -0.66 10.98 6.64
CA VAL A 33 -0.99 10.90 5.22
C VAL A 33 -2.48 11.07 5.11
N SER A 34 -2.93 11.72 4.04
CA SER A 34 -4.34 11.92 3.80
C SER A 34 -4.74 11.78 2.35
N GLY A 35 -6.03 11.60 2.18
CA GLY A 35 -6.61 11.42 0.87
C GLY A 35 -8.12 11.58 0.89
N ILE A 36 -8.71 11.30 -0.26
CA ILE A 36 -10.15 11.39 -0.49
C ILE A 36 -10.75 10.04 -0.83
N PHE A 37 -12.06 9.95 -0.62
CA PHE A 37 -12.88 8.85 -1.12
C PHE A 37 -13.74 9.33 -2.28
N ILE A 38 -13.74 8.55 -3.36
CA ILE A 38 -14.70 8.67 -4.45
C ILE A 38 -15.76 7.60 -4.29
N GLY A 39 -16.99 7.94 -4.67
CA GLY A 39 -18.08 7.00 -4.70
C GLY A 39 -19.43 7.69 -4.87
N LYS A 40 -20.45 7.14 -4.22
CA LYS A 40 -21.82 7.65 -4.29
C LYS A 40 -22.59 7.39 -2.99
N ASN A 41 -23.66 8.15 -2.81
CA ASN A 41 -24.62 7.91 -1.74
C ASN A 41 -25.76 7.03 -2.26
N GLU A 42 -26.14 5.99 -1.50
CA GLU A 42 -27.31 5.16 -1.77
C GLU A 42 -28.25 5.18 -0.56
N GLY A 43 -29.32 5.97 -0.65
CA GLY A 43 -30.17 6.25 0.51
C GLY A 43 -29.37 6.95 1.60
N ASP A 44 -29.33 6.36 2.80
CA ASP A 44 -28.55 6.86 3.92
C ASP A 44 -27.13 6.27 3.99
N ASP A 45 -26.74 5.41 3.05
CA ASP A 45 -25.45 4.72 3.05
C ASP A 45 -24.46 5.39 2.09
N VAL A 46 -23.17 5.26 2.41
CA VAL A 46 -22.07 5.78 1.58
C VAL A 46 -21.37 4.59 0.94
N ILE A 47 -21.34 4.56 -0.37
CA ILE A 47 -20.67 3.54 -1.16
C ILE A 47 -19.36 4.14 -1.68
N VAL A 48 -18.24 3.75 -1.09
CA VAL A 48 -16.92 4.10 -1.61
C VAL A 48 -16.61 3.17 -2.78
N THR A 49 -16.04 3.72 -3.85
CA THR A 49 -15.56 2.95 -5.00
C THR A 49 -14.05 3.00 -5.09
N GLU A 50 -13.46 4.16 -4.85
CA GLU A 50 -12.02 4.39 -4.93
C GLU A 50 -11.54 5.24 -3.75
N ALA A 51 -10.27 5.07 -3.39
CA ALA A 51 -9.57 5.94 -2.45
C ALA A 51 -8.30 6.45 -3.12
N TYR A 52 -8.00 7.74 -2.93
CA TYR A 52 -6.81 8.37 -3.50
C TYR A 52 -5.98 9.00 -2.39
N PRO A 53 -4.71 8.61 -2.20
CA PRO A 53 -3.78 9.37 -1.39
C PRO A 53 -3.47 10.67 -2.13
N ILE A 54 -3.58 11.79 -1.43
CA ILE A 54 -3.38 13.13 -1.99
C ILE A 54 -2.07 13.71 -1.48
N MET A 55 -1.83 13.63 -0.17
CA MET A 55 -0.67 14.25 0.45
C MET A 55 -0.23 13.55 1.73
N HIS A 56 1.01 13.81 2.10
CA HIS A 56 1.58 13.50 3.41
C HIS A 56 2.12 14.78 4.04
N GLN A 57 2.24 14.79 5.36
CA GLN A 57 2.91 15.88 6.08
C GLN A 57 4.38 15.98 5.69
N GLU A 58 4.93 17.18 5.70
CA GLU A 58 6.37 17.39 5.62
C GLU A 58 6.98 17.48 7.02
N LEU A 59 8.15 16.86 7.21
CA LEU A 59 8.85 16.94 8.48
C LEU A 59 9.52 18.31 8.62
N ASP A 60 8.96 19.18 9.45
CA ASP A 60 9.57 20.45 9.84
C ASP A 60 9.93 20.44 11.33
N ARG A 61 11.24 20.28 11.62
CA ARG A 61 11.75 20.20 13.01
C ARG A 61 11.73 21.56 13.73
N ASP A 62 11.60 22.65 12.99
CA ASP A 62 11.56 24.01 13.52
C ASP A 62 10.13 24.56 13.64
N ALA A 63 9.13 23.80 13.15
CA ALA A 63 7.72 24.14 13.29
C ALA A 63 7.28 24.10 14.76
N VAL A 64 6.62 25.18 15.19
CA VAL A 64 6.00 25.26 16.53
C VAL A 64 4.70 24.43 16.59
N ILE A 65 4.06 24.21 15.44
CA ILE A 65 2.83 23.44 15.25
C ILE A 65 2.94 22.73 13.90
N ASP A 66 2.63 21.44 13.85
CA ASP A 66 2.55 20.67 12.60
C ASP A 66 1.55 21.34 11.64
N GLN A 67 2.01 21.66 10.43
CA GLN A 67 1.18 22.32 9.43
C GLN A 67 0.59 21.28 8.49
N TYR A 68 -0.69 20.97 8.71
CA TYR A 68 -1.47 20.21 7.75
C TYR A 68 -1.97 21.15 6.65
N LYS A 69 -1.22 21.23 5.54
CA LYS A 69 -1.52 22.15 4.43
C LYS A 69 -1.32 21.45 3.09
N TRP A 70 -2.35 21.53 2.26
CA TRP A 70 -2.30 21.06 0.88
C TRP A 70 -1.53 22.05 0.00
N SER A 71 -0.68 21.52 -0.89
CA SER A 71 0.01 22.26 -1.93
C SER A 71 -0.93 22.57 -3.11
N ASP A 72 -0.48 23.39 -4.07
CA ASP A 72 -1.25 23.66 -5.29
C ASP A 72 -1.46 22.36 -6.10
N GLU A 73 -0.46 21.49 -6.18
CA GLU A 73 -0.55 20.17 -6.85
C GLU A 73 -1.58 19.25 -6.18
N ASP A 74 -1.75 19.35 -4.86
CA ASP A 74 -2.75 18.56 -4.11
C ASP A 74 -4.18 18.99 -4.48
N TYR A 75 -4.41 20.30 -4.64
CA TYR A 75 -5.70 20.82 -5.09
C TYR A 75 -5.96 20.49 -6.57
N GLU A 76 -4.94 20.56 -7.43
CA GLU A 76 -5.04 20.12 -8.83
C GLU A 76 -5.38 18.64 -8.93
N ALA A 77 -4.72 17.79 -8.13
CA ALA A 77 -5.03 16.37 -8.05
C ALA A 77 -6.48 16.12 -7.64
N LEU A 78 -6.96 16.78 -6.58
CA LEU A 78 -8.37 16.68 -6.16
C LEU A 78 -9.32 17.07 -7.31
N TYR A 79 -9.05 18.17 -8.01
CA TYR A 79 -9.90 18.63 -9.11
C TYR A 79 -9.99 17.60 -10.25
N ILE A 80 -8.86 17.05 -10.69
CA ILE A 80 -8.82 16.04 -11.75
C ILE A 80 -9.60 14.79 -11.32
N ILE A 81 -9.36 14.30 -10.10
CA ILE A 81 -10.05 13.11 -9.57
C ILE A 81 -11.56 13.34 -9.51
N ASP A 82 -12.02 14.50 -9.04
CA ASP A 82 -13.45 14.80 -8.92
C ASP A 82 -14.12 14.98 -10.30
N GLU A 83 -13.41 15.55 -11.29
CA GLU A 83 -13.89 15.62 -12.68
C GLU A 83 -14.05 14.20 -13.30
N GLU A 84 -13.05 13.35 -13.12
CA GLU A 84 -13.10 11.96 -13.57
C GLU A 84 -14.21 11.16 -12.88
N ALA A 85 -14.39 11.34 -11.57
CA ALA A 85 -15.46 10.73 -10.80
C ALA A 85 -16.84 11.17 -11.31
N PHE A 86 -17.01 12.49 -11.55
CA PHE A 86 -18.26 13.05 -12.04
C PHE A 86 -18.65 12.45 -13.40
N SER A 87 -17.67 12.20 -14.28
CA SER A 87 -17.92 11.53 -15.57
C SER A 87 -18.50 10.12 -15.45
N LYS A 88 -18.29 9.46 -14.30
CA LYS A 88 -18.81 8.13 -13.94
C LYS A 88 -20.10 8.19 -13.10
N GLY A 89 -20.62 9.39 -12.81
CA GLY A 89 -21.76 9.60 -11.92
C GLY A 89 -21.41 9.42 -10.43
N GLU A 90 -20.14 9.54 -10.10
CA GLU A 90 -19.60 9.47 -8.74
C GLU A 90 -19.05 10.85 -8.34
N PHE A 91 -18.72 11.01 -7.06
CA PHE A 91 -18.19 12.27 -6.53
C PHE A 91 -17.40 12.00 -5.25
N THR A 92 -16.76 13.04 -4.74
CA THR A 92 -16.06 12.96 -3.45
C THR A 92 -17.04 12.75 -2.29
N VAL A 93 -17.03 11.55 -1.69
CA VAL A 93 -17.93 11.14 -0.60
C VAL A 93 -17.33 11.29 0.80
N GLY A 94 -16.09 11.76 0.90
CA GLY A 94 -15.43 11.98 2.18
C GLY A 94 -13.92 12.00 2.04
N TRP A 95 -13.26 11.92 3.18
CA TRP A 95 -11.80 11.95 3.26
C TRP A 95 -11.28 10.96 4.29
N TRP A 96 -9.98 10.71 4.24
CA TRP A 96 -9.30 9.89 5.22
C TRP A 96 -7.94 10.49 5.56
N HIS A 97 -7.46 10.19 6.75
CA HIS A 97 -6.10 10.48 7.16
C HIS A 97 -5.58 9.44 8.15
N SER A 98 -4.27 9.45 8.33
CA SER A 98 -3.58 8.54 9.22
C SER A 98 -3.14 9.24 10.51
N HIS A 99 -3.21 8.52 11.62
CA HIS A 99 -2.76 8.96 12.95
C HIS A 99 -1.65 8.03 13.45
N PRO A 100 -0.46 8.03 12.82
CA PRO A 100 0.62 7.16 13.25
C PRO A 100 1.17 7.65 14.59
N GLY A 101 0.96 6.84 15.64
CA GLY A 101 1.39 7.22 16.99
C GLY A 101 0.41 8.13 17.76
N PHE A 102 -0.79 8.38 17.23
CA PHE A 102 -1.87 9.10 17.89
C PHE A 102 -3.12 8.22 18.09
N LYS A 103 -3.99 8.60 19.03
CA LYS A 103 -5.29 7.95 19.18
C LYS A 103 -6.14 8.12 17.92
N VAL A 104 -6.97 7.12 17.64
CA VAL A 104 -7.95 7.21 16.54
C VAL A 104 -9.15 8.04 17.01
N MET A 105 -9.05 9.35 16.77
CA MET A 105 -9.99 10.40 17.15
C MET A 105 -9.87 11.57 16.16
N MET A 106 -10.80 12.52 16.18
CA MET A 106 -10.68 13.74 15.37
C MET A 106 -10.13 14.91 16.20
N SER A 107 -9.10 15.56 15.66
CA SER A 107 -8.57 16.84 16.10
C SER A 107 -9.49 18.01 15.69
N HIS A 108 -9.14 19.23 16.14
CA HIS A 108 -9.89 20.42 15.74
C HIS A 108 -9.75 20.74 14.24
N ILE A 109 -8.59 20.41 13.64
CA ILE A 109 -8.36 20.55 12.20
C ILE A 109 -9.25 19.55 11.46
N ASP A 110 -9.33 18.31 11.94
CA ASP A 110 -10.14 17.26 11.31
C ASP A 110 -11.64 17.58 11.36
N ILE A 111 -12.12 18.16 12.46
CA ILE A 111 -13.50 18.66 12.56
C ILE A 111 -13.75 19.74 11.51
N LYS A 112 -12.84 20.70 11.35
CA LYS A 112 -12.96 21.77 10.35
C LYS A 112 -12.96 21.21 8.93
N THR A 113 -12.07 20.27 8.62
CA THR A 113 -12.02 19.59 7.31
C THR A 113 -13.32 18.82 7.07
N THR A 114 -13.73 17.97 8.01
CA THR A 114 -14.97 17.18 7.91
C THR A 114 -16.20 18.06 7.76
N LEU A 115 -16.24 19.23 8.42
CA LEU A 115 -17.30 20.21 8.26
C LEU A 115 -17.41 20.70 6.81
N SER A 116 -16.27 20.98 6.15
CA SER A 116 -16.25 21.38 4.74
C SER A 116 -16.86 20.30 3.84
N PHE A 117 -16.43 19.04 4.00
CA PHE A 117 -16.98 17.92 3.24
C PHE A 117 -18.47 17.71 3.54
N GLN A 118 -18.87 17.70 4.82
CA GLN A 118 -20.26 17.49 5.22
C GLN A 118 -21.22 18.64 4.87
N THR A 119 -20.69 19.85 4.67
CA THR A 119 -21.49 20.99 4.19
C THR A 119 -21.91 20.78 2.74
N ASN A 120 -21.02 20.23 1.91
CA ASN A 120 -21.29 19.97 0.49
C ASN A 120 -22.02 18.64 0.27
N ASN A 121 -21.72 17.62 1.08
CA ASN A 121 -22.38 16.33 1.07
C ASN A 121 -22.76 15.95 2.51
N PRO A 122 -24.04 16.05 2.92
CA PRO A 122 -24.46 15.76 4.29
C PRO A 122 -24.07 14.37 4.81
N LEU A 123 -23.86 13.39 3.92
CA LEU A 123 -23.45 12.03 4.28
C LEU A 123 -21.92 11.84 4.31
N ALA A 124 -21.13 12.86 4.01
CA ALA A 124 -19.69 12.73 3.94
C ALA A 124 -19.07 12.22 5.24
N ILE A 125 -17.99 11.45 5.11
CA ILE A 125 -17.33 10.77 6.22
C ILE A 125 -15.85 11.16 6.36
N SER A 126 -15.30 10.92 7.54
CA SER A 126 -13.88 11.04 7.84
C SER A 126 -13.36 9.73 8.43
N LEU A 127 -12.41 9.06 7.75
CA LEU A 127 -11.76 7.86 8.28
C LEU A 127 -10.41 8.22 8.89
N VAL A 128 -10.18 7.80 10.13
CA VAL A 128 -8.89 7.95 10.83
C VAL A 128 -8.26 6.58 10.98
N PHE A 129 -7.10 6.33 10.37
CA PHE A 129 -6.39 5.04 10.46
C PHE A 129 -5.09 5.16 11.23
N ASN A 130 -4.81 4.21 12.14
CA ASN A 130 -3.53 4.10 12.82
C ASN A 130 -2.93 2.71 12.57
N PRO A 131 -1.79 2.61 11.86
CA PRO A 131 -1.15 1.32 11.58
C PRO A 131 -0.62 0.64 12.86
N ASP A 132 -0.13 1.40 13.84
CA ASP A 132 0.37 0.85 15.11
C ASP A 132 -0.78 0.22 15.92
N ARG A 133 -1.96 0.84 15.90
CA ARG A 133 -3.19 0.30 16.49
C ARG A 133 -3.56 -1.04 15.87
N LEU A 134 -3.56 -1.14 14.54
CA LEU A 134 -3.88 -2.40 13.84
C LEU A 134 -2.86 -3.50 14.14
N ILE A 135 -1.56 -3.18 14.13
CA ILE A 135 -0.51 -4.19 14.31
C ILE A 135 -0.49 -4.69 15.76
N ARG A 136 -0.56 -3.77 16.73
CA ARG A 136 -0.40 -4.09 18.14
C ARG A 136 -1.72 -4.45 18.83
N GLN A 137 -2.85 -4.11 18.23
CA GLN A 137 -4.18 -4.25 18.82
C GLN A 137 -4.26 -3.55 20.17
N ILE A 138 -3.82 -2.29 20.25
CA ILE A 138 -3.85 -1.50 21.48
C ILE A 138 -4.41 -0.10 21.24
N GLU A 139 -5.10 0.46 22.23
CA GLU A 139 -5.36 1.89 22.29
C GLU A 139 -4.16 2.58 22.94
N LEU A 140 -3.71 3.68 22.33
CA LEU A 140 -2.60 4.44 22.89
C LEU A 140 -3.04 5.11 24.21
N PRO A 141 -2.17 5.17 25.23
CA PRO A 141 -2.49 5.84 26.48
C PRO A 141 -2.65 7.36 26.29
N ASP A 142 -3.45 8.01 27.15
CA ASP A 142 -3.58 9.48 27.16
C ASP A 142 -2.29 10.16 27.65
N ARG A 143 -1.62 9.56 28.62
CA ARG A 143 -0.38 10.06 29.19
C ARG A 143 0.67 8.96 29.30
N LYS A 144 1.94 9.36 29.20
CA LYS A 144 3.06 8.45 29.44
C LYS A 144 2.96 7.84 30.83
N GLY A 145 2.80 6.52 30.90
CA GLY A 145 2.66 5.77 32.15
C GLY A 145 1.23 5.27 32.43
N ASP A 146 0.23 5.72 31.68
CA ASP A 146 -1.12 5.16 31.77
C ASP A 146 -1.13 3.71 31.24
N PRO A 147 -2.04 2.86 31.76
CA PRO A 147 -2.14 1.48 31.31
C PRO A 147 -2.52 1.42 29.82
N VAL A 148 -1.85 0.51 29.11
CA VAL A 148 -2.21 0.17 27.73
C VAL A 148 -3.52 -0.61 27.74
N ILE A 149 -4.47 -0.20 26.92
CA ILE A 149 -5.74 -0.92 26.75
C ILE A 149 -5.57 -1.89 25.57
N GLN A 150 -5.74 -3.18 25.84
CA GLN A 150 -5.75 -4.21 24.81
C GLN A 150 -7.07 -4.14 24.04
N LEU A 151 -6.97 -4.17 22.72
CA LEU A 151 -8.09 -4.25 21.80
C LEU A 151 -8.20 -5.69 21.28
N GLU A 152 -9.42 -6.06 20.89
CA GLU A 152 -9.71 -7.34 20.25
C GLU A 152 -10.40 -7.06 18.92
N GLN A 153 -9.84 -7.64 17.85
CA GLN A 153 -10.38 -7.53 16.50
C GLN A 153 -10.61 -6.07 16.05
N ASP A 154 -9.68 -5.18 16.36
CA ASP A 154 -9.74 -3.78 15.93
C ASP A 154 -9.06 -3.61 14.55
N PRO A 155 -9.73 -3.01 13.56
CA PRO A 155 -9.20 -2.87 12.21
C PRO A 155 -8.18 -1.72 12.05
N GLY A 156 -7.83 -1.05 13.16
CA GLY A 156 -6.89 0.07 13.17
C GLY A 156 -7.50 1.41 12.79
N PHE A 157 -8.78 1.47 12.43
CA PHE A 157 -9.45 2.71 12.07
C PHE A 157 -10.81 2.85 12.74
N LYS A 158 -11.30 4.09 12.71
CA LYS A 158 -12.71 4.43 12.92
C LYS A 158 -13.14 5.39 11.82
N ILE A 159 -14.42 5.35 11.49
CA ILE A 159 -15.04 6.31 10.60
C ILE A 159 -15.89 7.23 11.44
N PHE A 160 -15.81 8.54 11.22
CA PHE A 160 -16.49 9.56 11.99
C PHE A 160 -17.36 10.44 11.10
N ARG A 161 -18.38 11.03 11.73
CA ARG A 161 -19.19 12.11 11.20
C ARG A 161 -19.46 13.16 12.27
N LEU A 162 -19.63 14.41 11.84
CA LEU A 162 -20.14 15.45 12.71
C LEU A 162 -21.63 15.25 12.94
N ASP A 163 -22.04 15.35 14.20
CA ASP A 163 -23.42 15.15 14.63
C ASP A 163 -24.33 16.31 14.17
N ASP A 164 -23.78 17.53 14.14
CA ASP A 164 -24.50 18.75 13.79
C ASP A 164 -23.56 19.78 13.16
N ILE A 165 -23.62 19.91 11.84
CA ILE A 165 -22.79 20.86 11.08
C ILE A 165 -23.10 22.32 11.39
N SER A 166 -24.28 22.64 11.92
CA SER A 166 -24.65 24.02 12.26
C SER A 166 -23.82 24.58 13.42
N LYS A 167 -23.22 23.70 14.23
CA LYS A 167 -22.30 24.06 15.31
C LYS A 167 -20.89 24.40 14.81
N GLY A 168 -20.63 24.26 13.52
CA GLY A 168 -19.34 24.60 12.92
C GLY A 168 -18.18 23.84 13.56
N ILE A 169 -17.09 24.55 13.88
CA ILE A 169 -15.84 23.96 14.39
C ILE A 169 -15.92 23.37 15.80
N VAL A 170 -17.02 23.60 16.52
CA VAL A 170 -17.28 23.00 17.85
C VAL A 170 -18.27 21.84 17.79
N ALA A 171 -18.60 21.37 16.60
CA ALA A 171 -19.46 20.21 16.41
C ALA A 171 -18.89 18.97 17.12
N SER A 172 -19.75 18.26 17.83
CA SER A 172 -19.46 16.90 18.31
C SER A 172 -19.45 15.93 17.13
N TYR A 173 -18.84 14.76 17.35
CA TYR A 173 -18.75 13.73 16.34
C TYR A 173 -18.98 12.34 16.91
N SER A 174 -19.51 11.47 16.07
CA SER A 174 -19.83 10.10 16.40
C SER A 174 -19.24 9.13 15.38
N PRO A 175 -18.92 7.88 15.80
CA PRO A 175 -18.49 6.85 14.87
C PRO A 175 -19.63 6.41 13.95
N ALA A 176 -19.28 6.06 12.73
CA ALA A 176 -20.15 5.47 11.73
C ALA A 176 -19.90 3.96 11.60
N ASN A 177 -20.96 3.20 11.30
CA ASN A 177 -20.84 1.79 10.95
C ASN A 177 -20.16 1.63 9.59
N PHE A 178 -19.46 0.52 9.39
CA PHE A 178 -18.78 0.22 8.14
C PHE A 178 -18.87 -1.25 7.76
N LYS A 179 -18.61 -1.52 6.48
CA LYS A 179 -18.39 -2.85 5.92
C LYS A 179 -17.25 -2.80 4.91
N ILE A 180 -16.19 -3.54 5.16
CA ILE A 180 -15.12 -3.73 4.16
C ILE A 180 -15.48 -4.93 3.30
N LEU A 181 -15.63 -4.74 1.99
CA LEU A 181 -15.89 -5.82 1.04
C LEU A 181 -14.62 -6.64 0.81
N GLY A 182 -14.77 -7.90 0.39
CA GLY A 182 -13.64 -8.81 0.17
C GLY A 182 -13.17 -9.56 1.42
N PHE A 183 -13.79 -9.31 2.58
CA PHE A 183 -13.56 -10.05 3.82
C PHE A 183 -14.88 -10.55 4.39
N GLU A 184 -14.88 -11.80 4.84
CA GLU A 184 -16.04 -12.46 5.45
C GLU A 184 -16.14 -12.15 6.94
N THR A 185 -15.01 -11.97 7.62
CA THR A 185 -14.93 -11.73 9.06
C THR A 185 -13.91 -10.64 9.41
N MET A 186 -14.07 -10.04 10.59
CA MET A 186 -13.13 -9.06 11.13
C MET A 186 -11.75 -9.68 11.39
N GLU A 187 -11.70 -10.93 11.85
CA GLU A 187 -10.46 -11.69 12.01
C GLU A 187 -9.71 -11.84 10.68
N GLN A 188 -10.44 -12.19 9.61
CA GLN A 188 -9.85 -12.31 8.28
C GLN A 188 -9.33 -10.96 7.77
N LEU A 189 -10.10 -9.88 7.95
CA LEU A 189 -9.68 -8.52 7.62
C LEU A 189 -8.35 -8.19 8.30
N ILE A 190 -8.26 -8.37 9.62
CA ILE A 190 -7.08 -8.01 10.41
C ILE A 190 -5.87 -8.86 10.02
N ALA A 191 -6.03 -10.18 9.96
CA ALA A 191 -4.92 -11.08 9.65
C ALA A 191 -4.35 -10.83 8.25
N GLN A 192 -5.21 -10.64 7.24
CA GLN A 192 -4.76 -10.34 5.89
C GLN A 192 -4.14 -8.95 5.78
N THR A 193 -4.69 -7.96 6.49
CA THR A 193 -4.16 -6.60 6.47
C THR A 193 -2.81 -6.54 7.16
N GLN A 194 -2.62 -7.22 8.30
CA GLN A 194 -1.31 -7.32 8.95
C GLN A 194 -0.26 -7.96 8.04
N LYS A 195 -0.62 -8.99 7.28
CA LYS A 195 0.26 -9.57 6.25
C LYS A 195 0.59 -8.55 5.15
N PHE A 196 -0.42 -7.84 4.66
CA PHE A 196 -0.25 -6.81 3.64
C PHE A 196 0.66 -5.66 4.12
N ILE A 197 0.53 -5.23 5.38
CA ILE A 197 1.42 -4.25 6.01
C ILE A 197 2.88 -4.71 5.97
N ILE A 198 3.16 -6.00 6.20
CA ILE A 198 4.52 -6.55 6.11
C ILE A 198 5.04 -6.43 4.68
N ASP A 199 4.23 -6.73 3.68
CA ASP A 199 4.63 -6.61 2.28
C ASP A 199 4.92 -5.14 1.90
N ILE A 200 4.04 -4.20 2.27
CA ILE A 200 4.23 -2.75 2.09
C ILE A 200 5.50 -2.28 2.79
N ALA A 201 5.70 -2.64 4.06
CA ALA A 201 6.86 -2.20 4.83
C ALA A 201 8.19 -2.69 4.23
N ASN A 202 8.15 -3.79 3.47
CA ASN A 202 9.31 -4.38 2.81
C ASN A 202 9.58 -3.83 1.41
N PHE A 203 8.53 -3.52 0.65
CA PHE A 203 8.62 -3.29 -0.80
C PHE A 203 7.93 -2.00 -1.27
N PHE A 204 7.49 -1.12 -0.37
CA PHE A 204 6.95 0.20 -0.71
C PHE A 204 7.57 1.29 0.18
N PRO A 205 8.86 1.60 -0.02
CA PRO A 205 9.57 2.58 0.81
C PRO A 205 9.05 4.00 0.60
N LYS A 206 9.15 4.82 1.66
CA LYS A 206 8.93 6.27 1.61
C LYS A 206 9.83 6.94 0.57
N GLU A 207 11.14 6.67 0.67
CA GLU A 207 12.19 7.30 -0.13
C GLU A 207 12.90 6.30 -1.05
N ASN A 208 13.49 6.80 -2.13
CA ASN A 208 14.27 6.02 -3.10
C ASN A 208 13.54 4.76 -3.61
N LEU A 209 12.26 4.94 -3.95
CA LEU A 209 11.39 3.88 -4.47
C LEU A 209 11.97 3.22 -5.73
N LEU A 210 12.32 4.05 -6.71
CA LEU A 210 12.86 3.58 -7.99
C LEU A 210 14.19 2.84 -7.83
N GLY A 211 15.14 3.38 -7.06
CA GLY A 211 16.41 2.70 -6.80
C GLY A 211 16.24 1.40 -6.02
N THR A 212 15.21 1.30 -5.17
CA THR A 212 14.87 0.05 -4.48
C THR A 212 14.42 -1.02 -5.48
N TYR A 213 13.55 -0.66 -6.44
CA TYR A 213 13.07 -1.60 -7.46
C TYR A 213 14.14 -1.95 -8.49
N GLU A 214 14.95 -0.98 -8.91
CA GLU A 214 16.08 -1.21 -9.82
C GLU A 214 17.09 -2.18 -9.21
N ARG A 215 17.47 -1.98 -7.95
CA ARG A 215 18.35 -2.91 -7.23
C ARG A 215 17.72 -4.30 -7.13
N PHE A 216 16.45 -4.38 -6.74
CA PHE A 216 15.74 -5.66 -6.64
C PHE A 216 15.78 -6.43 -7.97
N ILE A 217 15.38 -5.80 -9.08
CA ILE A 217 15.37 -6.45 -10.38
C ILE A 217 16.78 -6.83 -10.84
N SER A 218 17.76 -5.94 -10.66
CA SER A 218 19.16 -6.21 -11.00
C SER A 218 19.72 -7.42 -10.23
N GLU A 219 19.48 -7.49 -8.92
CA GLU A 219 19.86 -8.64 -8.08
C GLU A 219 19.18 -9.92 -8.56
N ARG A 220 17.90 -9.85 -8.92
CA ARG A 220 17.16 -11.01 -9.43
C ARG A 220 17.71 -11.53 -10.75
N ILE A 221 18.02 -10.63 -11.69
CA ILE A 221 18.62 -10.97 -12.97
C ILE A 221 20.01 -11.60 -12.77
N ASN A 222 20.83 -11.02 -11.89
CA ASN A 222 22.19 -11.51 -11.61
C ASN A 222 22.18 -12.92 -11.01
N GLU A 223 21.29 -13.19 -10.07
CA GLU A 223 21.14 -14.52 -9.48
C GLU A 223 20.63 -15.54 -10.51
N LEU A 224 19.63 -15.18 -11.32
CA LEU A 224 19.16 -16.06 -12.40
C LEU A 224 20.29 -16.42 -13.37
N ASN A 225 21.10 -15.44 -13.78
CA ASN A 225 22.26 -15.67 -14.62
C ASN A 225 23.30 -16.58 -13.95
N SER A 226 23.51 -16.41 -12.64
CA SER A 226 24.41 -17.25 -11.85
C SER A 226 23.92 -18.70 -11.75
N MET A 227 22.62 -18.90 -11.57
CA MET A 227 21.99 -20.24 -11.59
C MET A 227 22.16 -20.93 -12.95
N LEU A 228 21.99 -20.18 -14.05
CA LEU A 228 22.19 -20.71 -15.41
C LEU A 228 23.64 -21.10 -15.67
N LEU A 229 24.59 -20.23 -15.30
CA LEU A 229 26.03 -20.50 -15.45
C LEU A 229 26.46 -21.71 -14.60
N GLY A 230 26.05 -21.74 -13.33
CA GLY A 230 26.35 -22.84 -12.42
C GLY A 230 25.74 -24.17 -12.88
N THR A 231 24.55 -24.13 -13.49
CA THR A 231 23.96 -25.31 -14.14
C THR A 231 24.87 -25.80 -15.26
N GLU A 232 25.28 -24.93 -16.17
CA GLU A 232 26.14 -25.32 -17.29
C GLU A 232 27.48 -25.91 -16.83
N GLU A 233 28.16 -25.27 -15.89
CA GLU A 233 29.44 -25.74 -15.32
C GLU A 233 29.31 -27.10 -14.64
N TYR A 234 28.20 -27.32 -13.92
CA TYR A 234 27.96 -28.58 -13.25
C TYR A 234 27.75 -29.72 -14.25
N LEU A 235 26.94 -29.50 -15.30
CA LEU A 235 26.73 -30.49 -16.36
C LEU A 235 28.05 -30.82 -17.10
N ARG A 236 28.86 -29.80 -17.43
CA ARG A 236 30.20 -30.01 -18.02
C ARG A 236 31.09 -30.87 -17.13
N THR A 237 31.06 -30.63 -15.82
CA THR A 237 31.85 -31.39 -14.85
C THR A 237 31.42 -32.85 -14.77
N LEU A 238 30.12 -33.14 -14.80
CA LEU A 238 29.61 -34.52 -14.81
C LEU A 238 30.09 -35.30 -16.04
N ILE A 239 30.02 -34.68 -17.23
CA ILE A 239 30.51 -35.30 -18.47
C ILE A 239 32.02 -35.57 -18.38
N ARG A 240 32.81 -34.59 -17.90
CA ARG A 240 34.27 -34.75 -17.73
C ARG A 240 34.64 -35.88 -16.75
N LYS A 241 33.82 -36.12 -15.72
CA LYS A 241 34.01 -37.20 -14.74
C LYS A 241 33.47 -38.57 -15.22
N GLY A 242 32.90 -38.65 -16.42
CA GLY A 242 32.29 -39.88 -16.94
C GLY A 242 30.95 -40.23 -16.28
N GLU A 243 30.31 -39.28 -15.59
CA GLU A 243 29.05 -39.47 -14.86
C GLU A 243 27.82 -39.10 -15.71
N SER A 244 27.86 -39.30 -17.03
CA SER A 244 26.82 -38.85 -17.96
C SER A 244 25.42 -39.39 -17.64
N LYS A 245 25.32 -40.53 -16.95
CA LYS A 245 24.04 -41.10 -16.48
C LYS A 245 23.27 -40.15 -15.53
N ARG A 246 23.96 -39.26 -14.81
CA ARG A 246 23.37 -38.30 -13.86
C ARG A 246 22.95 -36.98 -14.51
N VAL A 247 23.42 -36.69 -15.72
CA VAL A 247 23.21 -35.38 -16.41
C VAL A 247 21.73 -35.04 -16.54
N LYS A 248 20.91 -36.01 -17.00
CA LYS A 248 19.47 -35.80 -17.19
C LYS A 248 18.76 -35.44 -15.89
N GLU A 249 19.02 -36.18 -14.82
CA GLU A 249 18.42 -35.94 -13.51
C GLU A 249 18.85 -34.59 -12.94
N VAL A 250 20.15 -34.29 -13.01
CA VAL A 250 20.71 -33.02 -12.53
C VAL A 250 20.13 -31.84 -13.30
N LEU A 251 20.07 -31.90 -14.63
CA LEU A 251 19.46 -30.84 -15.44
C LEU A 251 17.99 -30.63 -15.08
N GLN A 252 17.21 -31.71 -14.91
CA GLN A 252 15.80 -31.60 -14.50
C GLN A 252 15.64 -30.91 -13.14
N ASN A 253 16.51 -31.24 -12.17
CA ASN A 253 16.49 -30.61 -10.85
C ASN A 253 16.88 -29.13 -10.92
N GLN A 254 17.93 -28.78 -11.68
CA GLN A 254 18.34 -27.37 -11.86
C GLN A 254 17.26 -26.54 -12.56
N VAL A 255 16.65 -27.08 -13.63
CA VAL A 255 15.52 -26.44 -14.33
C VAL A 255 14.35 -26.18 -13.37
N ARG A 256 14.05 -27.13 -12.48
CA ARG A 256 12.99 -26.95 -11.47
C ARG A 256 13.32 -25.79 -10.53
N SER A 257 14.52 -25.74 -9.99
CA SER A 257 14.97 -24.66 -9.10
C SER A 257 14.92 -23.29 -9.79
N ILE A 258 15.39 -23.21 -11.05
CA ILE A 258 15.32 -21.97 -11.86
C ILE A 258 13.86 -21.53 -12.06
N ARG A 259 12.96 -22.45 -12.43
CA ARG A 259 11.54 -22.12 -12.63
C ARG A 259 10.86 -21.67 -11.35
N GLN A 260 11.19 -22.29 -10.21
CA GLN A 260 10.70 -21.85 -8.91
C GLN A 260 11.17 -20.42 -8.60
N TYR A 261 12.46 -20.13 -8.81
CA TYR A 261 13.02 -18.80 -8.62
C TYR A 261 12.32 -17.73 -9.49
N VAL A 262 12.03 -18.06 -10.75
CA VAL A 262 11.30 -17.16 -11.67
C VAL A 262 9.87 -16.92 -11.18
N ALA A 263 9.16 -17.97 -10.76
CA ALA A 263 7.79 -17.83 -10.24
C ALA A 263 7.74 -16.97 -8.97
N GLU A 264 8.67 -17.18 -8.04
CA GLU A 264 8.79 -16.36 -6.83
C GLU A 264 9.08 -14.89 -7.16
N THR A 265 9.92 -14.64 -8.16
CA THR A 265 10.23 -13.28 -8.62
C THR A 265 9.03 -12.62 -9.29
N PHE A 266 8.27 -13.36 -10.11
CA PHE A 266 7.06 -12.87 -10.74
C PHE A 266 6.02 -12.39 -9.72
N ILE A 267 5.80 -13.15 -8.64
CA ILE A 267 4.89 -12.74 -7.55
C ILE A 267 5.33 -11.39 -6.95
N LYS A 268 6.64 -11.19 -6.73
CA LYS A 268 7.16 -9.92 -6.19
C LYS A 268 7.03 -8.76 -7.18
N ILE A 269 7.16 -9.02 -8.48
CA ILE A 269 6.93 -8.02 -9.52
C ILE A 269 5.46 -7.60 -9.57
N GLU A 270 4.53 -8.54 -9.49
CA GLU A 270 3.10 -8.22 -9.44
C GLU A 270 2.75 -7.41 -8.18
N ASN A 271 3.36 -7.71 -7.04
CA ASN A 271 3.23 -6.87 -5.84
C ASN A 271 3.74 -5.44 -6.09
N ILE A 272 4.88 -5.26 -6.76
CA ILE A 272 5.40 -3.92 -7.09
C ILE A 272 4.40 -3.15 -7.95
N LYS A 273 3.84 -3.79 -8.98
CA LYS A 273 2.80 -3.20 -9.84
C LYS A 273 1.53 -2.85 -9.06
N GLU A 274 1.15 -3.67 -8.09
CA GLU A 274 0.03 -3.37 -7.21
C GLU A 274 0.33 -2.13 -6.36
N PHE A 275 1.53 -2.05 -5.79
CA PHE A 275 1.89 -0.99 -4.85
C PHE A 275 1.96 0.39 -5.47
N THR A 276 2.27 0.49 -6.76
CA THR A 276 2.24 1.78 -7.46
C THR A 276 0.83 2.38 -7.53
N ASN A 277 -0.23 1.58 -7.40
CA ASN A 277 -1.61 2.09 -7.28
C ASN A 277 -1.86 2.82 -5.95
N TYR A 278 -0.98 2.66 -4.96
CA TYR A 278 -1.08 3.30 -3.64
C TYR A 278 -0.18 4.54 -3.50
N LEU A 279 0.46 4.97 -4.59
CA LEU A 279 1.16 6.25 -4.67
C LEU A 279 0.16 7.40 -4.52
N GLU A 280 0.66 8.52 -4.00
CA GLU A 280 -0.05 9.79 -4.08
C GLU A 280 -0.34 10.12 -5.53
N TYR A 281 -1.50 10.71 -5.78
CA TYR A 281 -1.96 10.95 -7.16
C TYR A 281 -0.91 11.71 -8.00
N LYS A 282 -0.30 12.74 -7.41
CA LYS A 282 0.75 13.56 -8.04
C LYS A 282 2.04 12.80 -8.37
N GLU A 283 2.36 11.71 -7.67
CA GLU A 283 3.56 10.91 -7.94
C GLU A 283 3.40 10.01 -9.18
N ARG A 284 2.16 9.61 -9.50
CA ARG A 284 1.88 8.49 -10.42
C ARG A 284 2.41 8.73 -11.83
N SER A 285 2.21 9.93 -12.38
CA SER A 285 2.62 10.28 -13.74
C SER A 285 4.12 10.20 -13.97
N VAL A 286 4.92 10.38 -12.92
CA VAL A 286 6.39 10.35 -12.97
C VAL A 286 6.94 8.99 -12.59
N ILE A 287 6.37 8.36 -11.54
CA ILE A 287 6.92 7.14 -10.96
C ILE A 287 6.51 5.90 -11.76
N ILE A 288 5.22 5.76 -12.14
CA ILE A 288 4.72 4.52 -12.76
C ILE A 288 5.47 4.17 -14.05
N PRO A 289 5.65 5.09 -15.02
CA PRO A 289 6.35 4.74 -16.26
C PRO A 289 7.79 4.27 -16.03
N ARG A 290 8.46 4.82 -15.02
CA ARG A 290 9.84 4.44 -14.66
C ARG A 290 9.90 3.09 -13.95
N VAL A 291 8.88 2.78 -13.14
CA VAL A 291 8.73 1.43 -12.57
C VAL A 291 8.51 0.42 -13.69
N ASP A 292 7.64 0.73 -14.66
CA ASP A 292 7.38 -0.16 -15.80
C ASP A 292 8.65 -0.42 -16.62
N GLU A 293 9.47 0.60 -16.87
CA GLU A 293 10.79 0.46 -17.52
C GLU A 293 11.75 -0.43 -16.70
N ILE A 294 11.81 -0.26 -15.38
CA ILE A 294 12.63 -1.12 -14.51
C ILE A 294 12.17 -2.58 -14.63
N LEU A 295 10.85 -2.82 -14.58
CA LEU A 295 10.27 -4.16 -14.62
C LEU A 295 10.45 -4.82 -16.00
N SER A 296 10.44 -4.07 -17.09
CA SER A 296 10.61 -4.62 -18.45
C SER A 296 11.95 -5.33 -18.64
N SER A 297 13.01 -4.91 -17.92
CA SER A 297 14.32 -5.58 -17.95
C SER A 297 14.27 -7.04 -17.47
N TRP A 298 13.38 -7.36 -16.53
CA TRP A 298 13.13 -8.73 -16.11
C TRP A 298 12.40 -9.52 -17.19
N ASP A 299 11.35 -8.93 -17.79
CA ASP A 299 10.58 -9.57 -18.84
C ASP A 299 11.44 -9.89 -20.07
N GLU A 300 12.32 -8.97 -20.46
CA GLU A 300 13.32 -9.18 -21.51
C GLU A 300 14.27 -10.34 -21.16
N THR A 301 14.76 -10.39 -19.93
CA THR A 301 15.64 -11.48 -19.47
C THR A 301 14.95 -12.84 -19.56
N ILE A 302 13.71 -12.93 -19.09
CA ILE A 302 12.93 -14.18 -19.07
C ILE A 302 12.49 -14.62 -20.46
N SER A 303 12.29 -13.70 -21.41
CA SER A 303 11.91 -14.03 -22.79
C SER A 303 12.88 -15.03 -23.44
N SER A 304 14.17 -14.95 -23.12
CA SER A 304 15.23 -15.83 -23.63
C SER A 304 15.46 -17.12 -22.82
N LEU A 305 14.80 -17.26 -21.66
CA LEU A 305 15.12 -18.32 -20.69
C LEU A 305 14.80 -19.72 -21.23
N ASN A 306 13.63 -19.89 -21.85
CA ASN A 306 13.21 -21.18 -22.37
C ASN A 306 14.15 -21.68 -23.48
N ASP A 307 14.66 -20.79 -24.32
CA ASP A 307 15.62 -21.12 -25.37
C ASP A 307 16.94 -21.60 -24.76
N LYS A 308 17.48 -20.89 -23.76
CA LYS A 308 18.70 -21.29 -23.03
C LYS A 308 18.55 -22.67 -22.37
N LEU A 309 17.44 -22.92 -21.67
CA LEU A 309 17.20 -24.21 -21.02
C LEU A 309 17.05 -25.35 -22.05
N THR A 310 16.47 -25.06 -23.21
CA THR A 310 16.38 -26.01 -24.33
C THR A 310 17.75 -26.30 -24.94
N GLU A 311 18.62 -25.29 -25.06
CA GLU A 311 19.99 -25.46 -25.50
C GLU A 311 20.77 -26.38 -24.55
N PHE A 312 20.65 -26.20 -23.23
CA PHE A 312 21.27 -27.09 -22.25
C PHE A 312 20.83 -28.54 -22.44
N ALA A 313 19.55 -28.80 -22.65
CA ALA A 313 19.02 -30.14 -22.88
C ALA A 313 19.49 -30.79 -24.20
N LYS A 314 19.84 -29.98 -25.21
CA LYS A 314 20.40 -30.48 -26.49
C LYS A 314 21.90 -30.73 -26.40
N LYS A 315 22.62 -29.95 -25.59
CA LYS A 315 24.09 -29.91 -25.52
C LYS A 315 24.69 -30.96 -24.59
N TYR A 316 23.97 -31.35 -23.53
CA TYR A 316 24.44 -32.26 -22.47
C TYR A 316 23.58 -33.51 -22.39
#